data_AF-A0A285K4B8-F1
#
_entry.id   AF-A0A285K4B8-F1
#
_cell.length_a   1.000
_cell.length_b   1.000
_cell.length_c   1.000
_cell.angle_alpha   90.00
_cell.angle_beta   90.00
_cell.angle_gamma   90.00
#
_symmetry.space_group_name_H-M   'P 1'
#
loop_
_entity.id
_entity.type
_entity.pdbx_description
1 polymer ?
#
loop_
_entity_poly.entity_id
_entity_poly.type
_entity_poly.pdbx_seq_one_letter_code
_entity_poly.pdbx_strand_id
1 'polypeptide(L)' 'MIDPLIALAAPVVYSVWRLAAAHAEATVLRARAEVVRAGAGLPPGTEISGNGKDDARWRISIPAGDLPGTGDDR' A
#
# COMPACT_ATOMS: atom_id res chain seq x y z
N MET A 1 19.06 9.99 -37.87
CA MET A 1 18.85 11.37 -37.38
C MET A 1 17.62 11.31 -36.48
N ILE A 2 17.76 11.54 -35.16
CA ILE A 2 16.62 11.52 -34.23
C ILE A 2 15.83 12.81 -34.44
N ASP A 3 14.50 12.72 -34.48
CA ASP A 3 13.62 13.88 -34.60
C ASP A 3 13.76 14.78 -33.35
N PRO A 4 14.08 16.08 -33.50
CA PRO A 4 14.30 16.98 -32.39
C PRO A 4 13.06 17.18 -31.50
N LEU A 5 11.85 16.96 -32.01
CA LEU A 5 10.61 17.02 -31.22
C LEU A 5 10.48 15.81 -30.29
N ILE A 6 10.91 14.62 -30.73
CA ILE A 6 10.93 13.42 -29.88
C ILE A 6 11.94 13.60 -28.73
N ALA A 7 13.09 14.20 -29.02
CA ALA A 7 14.12 14.46 -28.01
C ALA A 7 13.64 15.43 -26.91
N LEU A 8 12.78 16.39 -27.23
CA LEU A 8 12.19 17.33 -26.27
C LEU A 8 10.98 16.75 -25.52
N ALA A 9 10.21 15.87 -26.15
CA ALA A 9 9.02 15.28 -25.54
C ALA A 9 9.35 14.13 -24.55
N ALA A 10 10.42 13.37 -24.82
CA ALA A 10 10.77 12.20 -24.01
C ALA A 10 10.97 12.48 -22.50
N PRO A 11 11.66 13.57 -22.08
CA PRO A 11 11.80 13.91 -20.67
C PRO A 11 10.46 14.21 -19.99
N VAL A 12 9.57 14.94 -20.69
CA VAL A 12 8.25 15.31 -20.15
C VAL A 12 7.39 14.06 -19.95
N VAL A 13 7.36 13.17 -20.95
CA VAL A 13 6.63 11.89 -20.86
C VAL A 13 7.17 11.04 -19.71
N TYR A 14 8.50 10.95 -19.57
CA TYR A 14 9.13 10.22 -18.47
C TYR A 14 8.77 10.78 -17.10
N SER A 15 8.80 12.11 -16.93
CA SER A 15 8.44 12.76 -15.68
C SER A 15 6.97 12.54 -15.30
N VAL A 16 6.05 12.62 -16.27
CA VAL A 16 4.62 12.34 -16.03
C VAL A 16 4.43 10.89 -15.61
N TRP A 17 5.08 9.94 -16.28
CA TRP A 17 5.01 8.53 -15.91
C TRP A 17 5.57 8.28 -14.50
N ARG A 18 6.73 8.86 -14.16
CA ARG A 18 7.31 8.75 -12.81
C ARG A 18 6.41 9.33 -11.75
N LEU A 19 5.76 10.47 -12.03
CA LEU A 19 4.82 11.09 -11.11
C LEU A 19 3.59 10.20 -10.88
N ALA A 20 3.04 9.61 -11.95
CA ALA A 20 1.93 8.67 -11.85
C ALA A 20 2.29 7.43 -11.02
N ALA A 21 3.48 6.86 -11.23
CA ALA A 21 3.98 5.75 -10.43
C ALA A 21 4.13 6.11 -8.94
N ALA A 22 4.75 7.26 -8.65
CA ALA A 22 4.91 7.75 -7.27
C ALA A 22 3.55 8.02 -6.59
N HIS A 23 2.58 8.54 -7.33
CA HIS A 23 1.23 8.75 -6.82
C HIS A 23 0.51 7.43 -6.49
N ALA A 24 0.68 6.41 -7.34
CA ALA A 24 0.16 5.08 -7.08
C ALA A 24 0.78 4.47 -5.81
N GLU A 25 2.11 4.55 -5.68
CA GLU A 25 2.84 4.09 -4.48
C GLU A 25 2.35 4.81 -3.21
N ALA A 26 2.22 6.15 -3.27
CA ALA A 26 1.74 6.95 -2.14
C ALA A 26 0.29 6.60 -1.75
N THR A 27 -0.56 6.32 -2.73
CA THR A 27 -1.95 5.90 -2.50
C THR A 27 -2.01 4.55 -1.79
N VAL A 28 -1.21 3.58 -2.24
CA VAL A 28 -1.11 2.25 -1.61
C VAL A 28 -0.60 2.37 -0.17
N LEU A 29 0.42 3.20 0.06
CA LEU A 29 0.96 3.42 1.41
C LEU A 29 -0.07 4.05 2.35
N ARG A 30 -0.82 5.05 1.88
CA ARG A 30 -1.92 5.65 2.66
C ARG A 30 -3.00 4.64 3.01
N ALA A 31 -3.45 3.85 2.04
CA ALA A 31 -4.45 2.81 2.27
C ALA A 31 -3.96 1.78 3.31
N ARG A 32 -2.68 1.36 3.23
CA ARG A 32 -2.08 0.47 4.24
C ARG A 32 -2.06 1.10 5.63
N ALA A 33 -1.70 2.39 5.74
CA ALA A 33 -1.69 3.08 7.02
C ALA A 33 -3.10 3.17 7.64
N GLU A 34 -4.13 3.41 6.83
CA GLU A 34 -5.53 3.42 7.28
C GLU A 34 -5.98 2.03 7.75
N VAL A 35 -5.64 0.98 6.99
CA VAL A 35 -5.89 -0.41 7.39
C VAL A 35 -5.22 -0.74 8.72
N VAL A 36 -3.97 -0.34 8.92
CA VAL A 36 -3.25 -0.57 10.19
C VAL A 36 -3.93 0.18 11.35
N ARG A 37 -4.35 1.42 11.13
CA ARG A 37 -5.10 2.20 12.14
C ARG A 37 -6.44 1.56 12.48
N ALA A 38 -7.17 1.07 11.49
CA ALA A 38 -8.43 0.36 11.69
C ALA A 38 -8.20 -0.98 12.43
N GLY A 39 -7.13 -1.71 12.06
CA GLY A 39 -6.75 -2.97 12.68
C GLY A 39 -6.31 -2.86 14.14
N ALA A 40 -5.71 -1.73 14.54
CA ALA A 40 -5.30 -1.49 15.92
C ALA A 40 -6.46 -1.47 16.93
N GLY A 41 -7.69 -1.22 16.47
CA GLY A 41 -8.89 -1.27 17.31
C GLY A 41 -9.60 -2.62 17.35
N LEU A 42 -9.10 -3.62 16.60
CA LEU A 42 -9.76 -4.92 16.48
C LEU A 42 -9.11 -5.95 17.41
N PRO A 43 -9.89 -6.96 17.88
CA PRO A 43 -9.35 -8.04 18.68
C PRO A 43 -8.21 -8.79 17.95
N PRO A 44 -7.18 -9.25 18.68
CA PRO A 44 -6.16 -10.14 18.12
C PRO A 44 -6.81 -11.40 17.53
N GLY A 45 -6.27 -11.90 16.41
CA GLY A 45 -6.83 -13.04 15.69
C GLY A 45 -8.03 -12.69 14.79
N THR A 46 -8.43 -11.43 14.70
CA THR A 46 -9.48 -10.99 13.79
C THR A 46 -9.02 -11.14 12.33
N GLU A 47 -9.85 -11.78 11.50
CA GLU A 47 -9.66 -11.84 10.05
C GLU A 47 -10.67 -10.94 9.35
N ILE A 48 -10.18 -10.11 8.43
CA ILE A 48 -10.99 -9.22 7.61
C ILE A 48 -10.74 -9.59 6.16
N SER A 49 -11.80 -9.76 5.38
CA SER A 49 -11.67 -10.01 3.95
C SER A 49 -12.67 -9.18 3.17
N GLY A 50 -12.38 -8.96 1.89
CA GLY A 50 -13.23 -8.21 0.99
C GLY A 50 -12.79 -8.37 -0.46
N ASN A 51 -13.54 -7.74 -1.34
CA ASN A 51 -13.21 -7.66 -2.77
C ASN A 51 -12.81 -6.23 -3.10
N GLY A 52 -11.77 -6.09 -3.93
CA GLY A 52 -11.40 -4.86 -4.58
C GLY A 52 -12.39 -4.46 -5.67
N LYS A 53 -12.23 -3.25 -6.21
CA LYS A 53 -13.06 -2.72 -7.30
C LYS A 53 -12.91 -3.54 -8.60
N ASP A 54 -11.79 -4.20 -8.77
CA ASP A 54 -11.44 -5.14 -9.84
C ASP A 54 -11.84 -6.60 -9.53
N ASP A 55 -12.67 -6.79 -8.50
CA ASP A 55 -13.07 -8.09 -7.96
C ASP A 55 -11.89 -8.92 -7.40
N ALA A 56 -10.71 -8.29 -7.21
CA ALA A 56 -9.58 -8.94 -6.57
C ALA A 56 -9.90 -9.19 -5.09
N ARG A 57 -9.90 -10.47 -4.69
CA ARG A 57 -10.12 -10.84 -3.30
C ARG A 57 -8.88 -10.51 -2.46
N TRP A 58 -9.09 -9.88 -1.31
CA TRP A 58 -8.05 -9.62 -0.33
C TRP A 58 -8.46 -10.11 1.05
N ARG A 59 -7.43 -10.35 1.88
CA ARG A 59 -7.56 -10.83 3.25
C ARG A 59 -6.48 -10.16 4.09
N ILE A 60 -6.86 -9.69 5.27
CA ILE A 60 -5.99 -9.13 6.30
C ILE A 60 -6.23 -9.94 7.58
N SER A 61 -5.16 -10.42 8.19
CA SER A 61 -5.22 -11.11 9.48
C SER A 61 -4.53 -10.23 10.52
N ILE A 62 -5.25 -9.89 11.58
CA ILE A 62 -4.68 -9.24 12.76
C ILE A 62 -4.02 -10.34 13.58
N PRO A 63 -2.69 -10.33 13.75
CA PRO A 63 -2.01 -11.37 14.48
C PRO A 63 -2.61 -11.49 15.89
N ALA A 64 -2.94 -12.72 16.29
CA ALA A 64 -3.13 -13.03 17.70
C ALA A 64 -1.75 -12.81 18.35
N GLY A 65 -1.59 -11.73 19.11
CA GLY A 65 -0.27 -11.33 19.58
C GLY A 65 0.40 -12.43 20.39
N ASP A 66 1.63 -12.79 20.03
CA ASP A 66 2.74 -12.67 20.97
C ASP A 66 3.44 -11.35 20.61
N LEU A 67 3.19 -10.29 21.38
CA LEU A 67 4.03 -9.10 21.32
C LEU A 67 5.37 -9.48 21.96
N PRO A 68 6.52 -9.41 21.25
CA PRO A 68 7.81 -9.59 21.91
C PRO A 68 8.03 -8.43 22.89
N GLY A 69 7.73 -8.65 24.17
CA GLY A 69 7.85 -7.63 25.21
C GLY A 69 6.98 -7.84 26.45
N THR A 70 5.90 -8.62 26.38
CA THR A 70 5.20 -9.11 27.58
C THR A 70 5.83 -10.44 27.99
N GLY A 71 7.10 -10.36 28.41
CA GLY A 71 7.66 -11.37 29.28
C GLY A 71 6.80 -11.41 30.53
N ASP A 72 6.17 -12.56 30.71
CA ASP A 72 5.64 -13.03 31.96
C ASP A 72 6.72 -12.87 33.03
N ASP A 73 6.54 -11.87 33.90
CA ASP A 73 7.33 -11.66 35.10
C ASP A 73 6.36 -11.91 36.27
N ARG A 74 5.85 -13.15 36.39
CA ARG A 74 5.20 -13.64 37.61
C ARG A 74 5.11 -15.15 37.73
#